data_AF-A0A917FNC4-F1
#
_entry.id   AF-A0A917FNC4-F1
#
_cell.length_a   1.000
_cell.length_b   1.000
_cell.length_c   1.000
_cell.angle_alpha   90.00
_cell.angle_beta   90.00
_cell.angle_gamma   90.00
#
_symmetry.space_group_name_H-M   'P 1'
#
loop_
_entity.id
_entity.type
_entity.pdbx_description
1 polymer ?
#
loop_
_entity_poly.entity_id
_entity_poly.type
_entity_poly.pdbx_seq_one_letter_code
_entity_poly.pdbx_strand_id
1 'polypeptide(L)'
;MANQSKSMVFGFVIIAAIIFAVALGYRMTQSDESPQVQVKEPVVEQQKEPEIKVVSYDTDKMDEAVIPTPQEREEIEKRSPYFMEFAMRFNNGTDAVNALSFMIENDQFEKAEYLVKYIKDTYPDTKIPDEFADL
;
A
#
# COMPACT_ATOMS: atom_id res chain seq x y z
N MET A 1 30.00 2.44 -46.70
CA MET A 1 29.68 1.13 -46.11
C MET A 1 28.33 1.24 -45.43
N ALA A 2 27.26 0.77 -46.06
CA ALA A 2 25.90 0.86 -45.54
C ALA A 2 25.32 -0.54 -45.45
N ASN A 3 25.45 -1.21 -44.28
CA ASN A 3 24.72 -2.45 -44.04
C ASN A 3 24.65 -2.90 -42.56
N GLN A 4 24.34 -1.99 -41.63
CA GLN A 4 24.22 -2.34 -40.20
C GLN A 4 22.81 -2.14 -39.60
N SER A 5 21.85 -1.55 -40.33
CA SER A 5 20.52 -1.22 -39.76
C SER A 5 19.46 -2.31 -39.89
N LYS A 6 19.62 -3.30 -40.79
CA LYS A 6 18.59 -4.33 -41.01
C LYS A 6 18.55 -5.41 -39.92
N SER A 7 19.68 -5.72 -39.29
CA SER A 7 19.76 -6.86 -38.37
C SER A 7 19.11 -6.59 -37.00
N MET A 8 19.08 -5.35 -36.54
CA MET A 8 18.51 -4.99 -35.23
C MET A 8 16.98 -4.98 -35.25
N VAL A 9 16.38 -4.60 -36.37
CA VAL A 9 14.91 -4.53 -36.53
C VAL A 9 14.29 -5.94 -36.59
N PHE A 10 14.95 -6.90 -37.25
CA PHE A 10 14.44 -8.29 -37.34
C PHE A 10 14.39 -8.98 -35.97
N GLY A 11 15.34 -8.73 -35.06
CA GLY A 11 15.32 -9.28 -33.71
C GLY A 11 14.13 -8.79 -32.87
N PHE A 12 13.79 -7.50 -32.99
CA PHE A 12 12.67 -6.89 -32.27
C PHE A 12 11.31 -7.46 -32.72
N VAL A 13 11.15 -7.72 -34.02
CA VAL A 13 9.93 -8.30 -34.60
C VAL A 13 9.68 -9.73 -34.10
N ILE A 14 10.74 -10.54 -33.98
CA ILE A 14 10.64 -11.92 -33.46
C ILE A 14 10.17 -11.92 -32.00
N ILE A 15 10.75 -11.05 -31.17
CA ILE A 15 10.39 -10.94 -29.75
C ILE A 15 8.92 -10.48 -29.61
N ALA A 16 8.49 -9.50 -30.38
CA ALA A 16 7.10 -9.03 -30.38
C ALA A 16 6.10 -10.12 -30.80
N ALA A 17 6.45 -10.94 -31.80
CA ALA A 17 5.60 -12.05 -32.25
C ALA A 17 5.45 -13.14 -31.17
N ILE A 18 6.51 -13.44 -30.42
CA ILE A 18 6.48 -14.44 -29.33
C ILE A 18 5.58 -13.95 -28.19
N ILE A 19 5.71 -12.68 -27.78
CA ILE A 19 4.89 -12.11 -26.70
C ILE A 19 3.40 -12.11 -27.08
N PHE A 20 3.07 -11.79 -28.34
CA PHE A 20 1.69 -11.77 -28.82
C PHE A 20 1.07 -13.18 -28.87
N ALA A 21 1.83 -14.20 -29.27
CA ALA A 21 1.36 -15.59 -29.29
C ALA A 21 1.07 -16.14 -27.87
N VAL A 22 1.91 -15.81 -26.88
CA VAL A 22 1.69 -16.20 -25.47
C VAL A 22 0.44 -15.54 -24.91
N ALA A 23 0.20 -14.26 -25.21
CA ALA A 23 -1.00 -13.55 -24.76
C ALA A 23 -2.30 -14.12 -25.35
N LEU A 24 -2.29 -14.47 -26.64
CA LEU A 24 -3.45 -15.11 -27.29
C LEU A 24 -3.73 -16.51 -26.72
N GLY A 25 -2.70 -17.30 -26.41
CA GLY A 25 -2.86 -18.61 -25.76
C GLY A 25 -3.44 -18.53 -24.34
N TYR A 26 -3.06 -17.51 -23.57
CA TYR A 26 -3.58 -17.29 -22.22
C TYR A 26 -5.05 -16.81 -22.21
N ARG A 27 -5.45 -16.02 -23.22
CA ARG A 27 -6.83 -15.54 -23.39
C ARG A 27 -7.79 -16.63 -23.86
N MET A 28 -7.32 -17.61 -24.63
CA MET A 28 -8.13 -18.71 -25.17
C MET A 28 -8.42 -19.81 -24.14
N THR A 29 -7.57 -19.96 -23.12
CA THR A 29 -7.69 -21.02 -22.09
C THR A 29 -8.57 -20.64 -20.90
N GLN A 30 -9.05 -19.39 -20.83
CA GLN A 30 -9.97 -18.91 -19.78
C GLN A 30 -11.44 -18.87 -20.21
N SER A 31 -11.79 -19.35 -21.42
CA SER A 31 -13.14 -19.16 -21.97
C SER A 31 -14.14 -20.29 -21.72
N ASP A 32 -13.80 -21.35 -21.01
CA ASP A 32 -14.74 -22.45 -20.75
C ASP A 32 -14.74 -22.89 -19.28
N GLU A 33 -15.52 -22.21 -18.45
CA GLU A 33 -16.33 -22.85 -17.40
C GLU A 33 -17.25 -21.81 -16.76
N SER A 34 -18.44 -21.63 -17.33
CA SER A 34 -19.57 -21.03 -16.60
C SER A 34 -20.47 -22.19 -16.14
N PRO A 35 -20.43 -22.60 -14.86
CA PRO A 35 -21.39 -23.54 -14.34
C PRO A 35 -22.75 -22.83 -14.30
N GLN A 36 -23.74 -23.41 -14.97
CA GLN A 36 -25.12 -22.94 -14.87
C GLN A 36 -25.57 -23.06 -13.41
N VAL A 37 -25.72 -21.90 -12.75
CA VAL A 37 -26.28 -21.81 -11.41
C VAL A 37 -27.76 -22.15 -11.50
N GLN A 38 -28.15 -23.33 -11.01
CA GLN A 38 -29.54 -23.65 -10.72
C GLN A 38 -30.07 -22.66 -9.67
N VAL A 39 -30.96 -21.77 -10.09
CA VAL A 39 -31.68 -20.86 -9.21
C VAL A 39 -32.67 -21.70 -8.38
N LYS A 40 -32.29 -22.04 -7.15
CA LYS A 40 -33.26 -22.44 -6.12
C LYS A 40 -33.94 -21.17 -5.61
N GLU A 41 -35.27 -21.20 -5.54
CA GLU A 41 -36.09 -20.11 -5.01
C GLU A 41 -35.59 -19.68 -3.62
N PRO A 42 -35.56 -18.38 -3.30
CA PRO A 42 -35.07 -17.92 -2.03
C PRO A 42 -36.11 -18.25 -0.95
N VAL A 43 -35.75 -19.15 -0.04
CA VAL A 43 -36.42 -19.23 1.26
C VAL A 43 -36.13 -17.91 1.96
N VAL A 44 -37.16 -17.09 2.13
CA VAL A 44 -37.08 -15.86 2.91
C VAL A 44 -36.87 -16.26 4.37
N GLU A 45 -35.62 -16.39 4.79
CA GLU A 45 -35.28 -16.27 6.19
C GLU A 45 -35.64 -14.85 6.61
N GLN A 46 -36.63 -14.73 7.50
CA GLN A 46 -36.86 -13.52 8.27
C GLN A 46 -35.58 -13.23 9.07
N GLN A 47 -34.70 -12.43 8.47
CA GLN A 47 -33.62 -11.78 9.19
C GLN A 47 -34.28 -10.94 10.27
N LYS A 48 -34.14 -11.39 11.53
CA LYS A 48 -34.34 -10.52 12.68
C LYS A 48 -33.47 -9.29 12.45
N GLU A 49 -34.14 -8.16 12.36
CA GLU A 49 -33.53 -6.84 12.30
C GLU A 49 -32.45 -6.78 13.39
N PRO A 50 -31.17 -6.48 13.06
CA PRO A 50 -30.14 -6.41 14.07
C PRO A 50 -30.52 -5.28 15.02
N GLU A 51 -30.72 -5.59 16.30
CA GLU A 51 -30.91 -4.58 17.34
C GLU A 51 -29.65 -3.69 17.36
N ILE A 52 -29.77 -2.50 16.77
CA ILE A 52 -28.71 -1.48 16.80
C ILE A 52 -28.65 -1.00 18.25
N LYS A 53 -27.73 -1.59 19.03
CA LYS A 53 -27.35 -1.04 20.33
C LYS A 53 -26.60 0.26 20.07
N VAL A 54 -27.31 1.37 20.19
CA VAL A 54 -26.70 2.70 20.18
C VAL A 54 -25.82 2.79 21.43
N VAL A 55 -24.50 2.67 21.23
CA VAL A 55 -23.53 2.97 22.27
C VAL A 55 -23.57 4.49 22.46
N SER A 56 -24.20 4.94 23.55
CA SER A 56 -24.14 6.34 23.96
C SER A 56 -22.73 6.62 24.48
N TYR A 57 -21.98 7.45 23.76
CA TYR A 57 -20.71 7.96 24.25
C TYR A 57 -21.01 9.07 25.26
N ASP A 58 -20.41 8.99 26.45
CA ASP A 58 -20.41 10.08 27.43
C ASP A 58 -19.78 11.32 26.79
N THR A 59 -20.59 12.29 26.37
CA THR A 59 -20.10 13.57 25.83
C THR A 59 -19.33 14.40 26.87
N ASP A 60 -19.43 14.04 28.15
CA ASP A 60 -18.79 14.74 29.26
C ASP A 60 -17.34 14.29 29.50
N LYS A 61 -16.90 13.21 28.83
CA LYS A 61 -15.50 12.83 28.72
C LYS A 61 -14.99 13.28 27.36
N MET A 62 -15.04 14.58 27.10
CA MET A 62 -14.13 15.12 26.10
C MET A 62 -12.73 14.90 26.65
N ASP A 63 -11.99 13.96 26.07
CA ASP A 63 -10.54 13.98 26.17
C ASP A 63 -10.13 15.42 25.90
N GLU A 64 -9.48 16.06 26.88
CA GLU A 64 -8.90 17.38 26.71
C GLU A 64 -7.86 17.26 25.60
N ALA A 65 -8.30 17.39 24.36
CA ALA A 65 -7.45 17.38 23.19
C ALA A 65 -6.55 18.59 23.33
N VAL A 66 -5.32 18.36 23.80
CA VAL A 66 -4.28 19.36 23.90
C VAL A 66 -4.18 19.98 22.51
N ILE A 67 -4.62 21.23 22.39
CA ILE A 67 -4.59 21.94 21.12
C ILE A 67 -3.10 22.14 20.80
N PRO A 68 -2.58 21.54 19.72
CA PRO A 68 -1.17 21.65 19.40
C PRO A 68 -0.81 23.12 19.19
N THR A 69 0.35 23.48 19.71
CA THR A 69 0.97 24.80 19.52
C THR A 69 1.16 25.09 18.03
N PRO A 70 1.31 26.36 17.62
CA PRO A 70 1.55 26.70 16.22
C PRO A 70 2.75 25.96 15.61
N GLN A 71 3.80 25.74 16.40
CA GLN A 71 5.01 25.02 15.98
C GLN A 71 4.74 23.52 15.76
N GLU A 72 4.03 22.88 16.70
CA GLU A 72 3.62 21.48 16.56
C GLU A 72 2.67 21.28 15.38
N ARG A 73 1.78 22.25 15.12
CA ARG A 73 0.89 22.22 13.95
C ARG A 73 1.67 22.22 12.64
N GLU A 74 2.68 23.06 12.51
CA GLU A 74 3.52 23.09 11.32
C GLU A 74 4.29 21.77 11.12
N GLU A 75 4.80 21.17 12.19
CA GLU A 75 5.45 19.84 12.10
C GLU A 75 4.46 18.74 11.72
N ILE A 76 3.26 18.76 12.30
CA ILE A 76 2.19 17.81 11.98
C ILE A 76 1.77 17.95 10.51
N GLU A 77 1.60 19.17 10.00
CA GLU A 77 1.23 19.42 8.60
C GLU A 77 2.30 18.92 7.64
N LYS A 78 3.58 19.13 7.95
CA LYS A 78 4.70 18.62 7.13
C LYS A 78 4.80 17.10 7.15
N ARG A 79 4.55 16.50 8.30
CA ARG A 79 4.70 15.05 8.53
C ARG A 79 3.49 14.22 8.07
N SER A 80 2.28 14.80 8.14
CA SER A 80 1.02 14.12 7.84
C SER A 80 0.97 13.37 6.51
N PRO A 81 1.39 13.94 5.36
CA PRO A 81 1.34 13.21 4.10
C PRO A 81 2.24 11.97 4.10
N TYR A 82 3.42 12.05 4.72
CA TYR A 82 4.34 10.92 4.83
C TYR A 82 3.78 9.83 5.75
N PHE A 83 3.24 10.21 6.91
CA PHE A 83 2.66 9.24 7.86
C PHE A 83 1.47 8.50 7.27
N MET A 84 0.63 9.19 6.49
CA MET A 84 -0.46 8.54 5.77
C MET A 84 0.08 7.56 4.71
N GLU A 85 1.08 7.96 3.91
CA GLU A 85 1.73 7.05 2.94
C GLU A 85 2.28 5.80 3.62
N PHE A 86 2.98 5.97 4.75
CA PHE A 86 3.59 4.88 5.51
C PHE A 86 2.54 3.96 6.13
N ALA A 87 1.46 4.50 6.70
CA ALA A 87 0.37 3.70 7.24
C ALA A 87 -0.35 2.87 6.18
N MET A 88 -0.42 3.35 4.94
CA MET A 88 -0.98 2.57 3.83
C MET A 88 -0.02 1.50 3.30
N ARG A 89 1.30 1.73 3.40
CA ARG A 89 2.31 0.84 2.83
C ARG A 89 2.80 -0.23 3.81
N PHE A 90 2.97 0.12 5.07
CA PHE A 90 3.60 -0.72 6.08
C PHE A 90 2.56 -1.22 7.08
N ASN A 91 2.43 -2.54 7.17
CA ASN A 91 1.50 -3.18 8.11
C ASN A 91 2.17 -3.50 9.46
N ASN A 92 3.49 -3.51 9.52
CA ASN A 92 4.28 -3.78 10.72
C ASN A 92 5.59 -2.98 10.72
N GLY A 93 6.21 -2.84 11.91
CA GLY A 93 7.43 -2.06 12.08
C GLY A 93 8.66 -2.68 11.41
N THR A 94 8.74 -4.01 11.30
CA THR A 94 9.88 -4.69 10.65
C THR A 94 9.97 -4.33 9.16
N ASP A 95 8.84 -4.32 8.46
CA ASP A 95 8.79 -3.94 7.04
C ASP A 95 9.16 -2.46 6.84
N ALA A 96 8.72 -1.60 7.75
CA ALA A 96 9.09 -0.19 7.76
C ALA A 96 10.60 0.00 7.98
N VAL A 97 11.21 -0.74 8.91
CA VAL A 97 12.67 -0.71 9.13
C VAL A 97 13.43 -1.18 7.89
N ASN A 98 13.00 -2.27 7.26
CA ASN A 98 13.64 -2.77 6.04
C ASN A 98 13.60 -1.77 4.87
N ALA A 99 12.57 -0.91 4.84
CA ALA A 99 12.44 0.12 3.81
C ALA A 99 13.39 1.32 4.03
N LEU A 100 13.94 1.52 5.23
CA LEU A 100 14.86 2.62 5.52
C LEU A 100 16.12 2.53 4.66
N SER A 101 16.76 1.37 4.60
CA SER A 101 17.96 1.14 3.78
C SER A 101 17.69 1.48 2.31
N PHE A 102 16.57 1.01 1.77
CA PHE A 102 16.18 1.30 0.39
C PHE A 102 15.95 2.79 0.16
N MET A 103 15.28 3.51 1.08
CA MET A 103 15.06 4.95 0.93
C MET A 103 16.38 5.74 0.93
N ILE A 104 17.33 5.35 1.77
CA ILE A 104 18.65 5.97 1.86
C ILE A 104 19.47 5.71 0.58
N GLU A 105 19.46 4.47 0.08
CA GLU A 105 20.14 4.09 -1.17
C GLU A 105 19.58 4.82 -2.41
N ASN A 106 18.34 5.31 -2.35
CA ASN A 106 17.68 6.05 -3.42
C ASN A 106 17.66 7.58 -3.17
N ASP A 107 18.54 8.08 -2.30
CA ASP A 107 18.66 9.51 -1.95
C ASP A 107 17.37 10.14 -1.37
N GLN A 108 16.47 9.33 -0.79
CA GLN A 108 15.20 9.77 -0.19
C GLN A 108 15.35 10.05 1.31
N PHE A 109 16.36 10.81 1.70
CA PHE A 109 16.73 11.07 3.10
C PHE A 109 15.60 11.68 3.94
N GLU A 110 14.88 12.67 3.39
CA GLU A 110 13.74 13.30 4.08
C GLU A 110 12.63 12.28 4.37
N LYS A 111 12.31 11.41 3.41
CA LYS A 111 11.33 10.33 3.62
C LYS A 111 11.82 9.33 4.66
N ALA A 112 13.11 9.01 4.67
CA ALA A 112 13.69 8.11 5.66
C ALA A 112 13.61 8.69 7.08
N GLU A 113 13.90 9.98 7.27
CA GLU A 113 13.74 10.67 8.56
C GLU A 113 12.29 10.58 9.07
N TYR A 114 11.31 10.89 8.20
CA TYR A 114 9.91 10.76 8.60
C TYR A 114 9.49 9.31 8.84
N LEU A 115 10.09 8.33 8.15
CA LEU A 115 9.82 6.92 8.38
C LEU A 115 10.35 6.47 9.75
N VAL A 116 11.53 6.96 10.18
CA VAL A 116 12.04 6.74 11.54
C VAL A 116 11.07 7.29 12.59
N LYS A 117 10.61 8.54 12.41
CA LYS A 117 9.59 9.14 13.29
C LYS A 117 8.31 8.31 13.32
N TYR A 118 7.85 7.82 12.17
CA TYR A 118 6.66 6.99 12.05
C TYR A 118 6.79 5.65 12.79
N ILE A 119 7.94 4.98 12.68
CA ILE A 119 8.21 3.71 13.38
C ILE A 119 8.22 3.94 14.89
N LYS A 120 8.87 5.00 15.36
CA LYS A 120 8.89 5.37 16.79
C LYS A 120 7.49 5.62 17.35
N ASP A 121 6.64 6.31 16.59
CA ASP A 121 5.28 6.67 17.01
C ASP A 121 4.29 5.48 16.91
N THR A 122 4.38 4.68 15.85
CA THR A 122 3.36 3.66 15.51
C THR A 122 3.73 2.25 15.99
N TYR A 123 5.03 1.94 16.04
CA TYR A 123 5.54 0.62 16.41
C TYR A 123 6.64 0.73 17.49
N PRO A 124 6.31 1.18 18.71
CA PRO A 124 7.28 1.50 19.75
C PRO A 124 8.15 0.31 20.18
N ASP A 125 7.66 -0.92 20.01
CA ASP A 125 8.42 -2.14 20.33
C ASP A 125 9.43 -2.55 19.23
N THR A 126 9.40 -1.88 18.08
CA THR A 126 10.28 -2.20 16.96
C THR A 126 11.65 -1.58 17.17
N LYS A 127 12.70 -2.41 17.12
CA LYS A 127 14.08 -1.94 17.20
C LYS A 127 14.51 -1.36 15.86
N ILE A 128 14.82 -0.07 15.87
CA ILE A 128 15.46 0.61 14.74
C ILE A 128 16.98 0.38 14.87
N PRO A 129 17.66 -0.10 13.81
CA PRO A 129 19.11 -0.22 13.79
C PRO A 129 19.82 1.10 14.13
N ASP A 130 20.92 1.04 14.88
CA ASP A 130 21.65 2.23 15.34
C ASP A 130 22.13 3.12 14.19
N GLU A 131 22.40 2.53 13.02
CA GLU A 131 22.75 3.23 11.78
C GLU A 131 21.67 4.19 11.26
N PHE A 132 20.43 4.02 11.70
CA PHE A 132 19.29 4.87 11.36
C PHE A 132 18.77 5.68 12.56
N ALA A 133 19.36 5.53 13.74
CA ALA A 133 18.86 6.17 14.97
C ALA A 133 19.04 7.69 14.96
N ASP A 134 20.05 8.17 14.24
CA ASP A 134 20.46 9.58 14.12
C ASP A 134 19.91 10.28 12.86
N LEU A 135 19.03 9.61 12.09
CA LEU A 135 18.23 10.23 11.03
C LEU A 135 17.11 11.07 11.63
#